data_AF-A0A4W4EJC5-F1
#
_entry.id   AF-A0A4W4EJC5-F1
#
_cell.length_a   1.000
_cell.length_b   1.000
_cell.length_c   1.000
_cell.angle_alpha   90.00
_cell.angle_beta   90.00
_cell.angle_gamma   90.00
#
_symmetry.space_group_name_H-M   'P 1'
#
loop_
_entity.id
_entity.type
_entity.pdbx_description
1 polymer ?
#
loop_
_entity_poly.entity_id
_entity_poly.type
_entity_poly.pdbx_seq_one_letter_code
_entity_poly.pdbx_strand_id
1 'polypeptide(L)'
;TMDTDKFNYVYSCDLDINVQLKIGSLEGKRGQKSYKALLEDPMLRFSGLYQESCSDLYVTCQVFAEGKPLALPVRTSYKAFSTRWNWNEWLRLPVKYPDLPQSAQVALTVWDIYGPGRATPVGGTTVTLFGKYGMFRQGMHDLKVWPGVEGDGSEPTRTPGRTSSTLAEDQMGRLAKLTKAHRQGHMVKVDWLDRLTFREIEMINESEKRSSNFMYLMVEFPRVKSGETEYSIVYYEKDGDEASPLLTSSDIVKVPDPQMCMENLVESKHHKLARSLRSGPSDHDLKPNAATRDQLNIIVSYPPTKQLSSEEQDLVWKFRYYLTTQEKALTKFLKCVNWALPQEAKQALELLGKWKPMDVEDSLELLSSQFTNPTVRRYAVARLQQADDEDLLMYLLQLVQALKYENFNDIQGGLEPGSKRESQGGLGESSTLNLCTFLISRACKNSTLANYLYCLSVHCHILFLSPSVRVTRMLG
;
A
#
# COMPACT_ATOMS: atom_id res chain seq x y z
N THR A 1 19.46 13.34 -44.26
CA THR A 1 18.86 13.89 -43.03
C THR A 1 19.26 12.98 -41.91
N MET A 2 20.06 13.47 -40.96
CA MET A 2 20.48 12.67 -39.82
C MET A 2 19.24 12.39 -38.96
N ASP A 3 18.70 11.19 -39.07
CA ASP A 3 17.71 10.69 -38.10
C ASP A 3 18.38 10.76 -36.73
N THR A 4 17.85 11.64 -35.90
CA THR A 4 18.25 11.71 -34.49
C THR A 4 17.80 10.41 -33.87
N ASP A 5 18.75 9.54 -33.51
CA ASP A 5 18.52 8.27 -32.83
C ASP A 5 17.85 8.57 -31.47
N LYS A 6 16.51 8.65 -31.46
CA LYS A 6 15.72 8.93 -30.27
C LYS A 6 15.65 7.65 -29.44
N PHE A 7 16.35 7.65 -28.31
CA PHE A 7 16.25 6.58 -27.32
C PHE A 7 15.02 6.79 -26.44
N ASN A 8 14.00 5.96 -26.63
CA ASN A 8 12.76 6.00 -25.85
C ASN A 8 12.90 5.11 -24.62
N TYR A 9 12.69 5.67 -23.42
CA TYR A 9 12.80 4.96 -22.16
C TYR A 9 11.67 5.28 -21.19
N VAL A 10 11.47 4.39 -20.23
CA VAL A 10 10.54 4.55 -19.10
C VAL A 10 11.26 4.15 -17.82
N TYR A 11 11.04 4.88 -16.74
CA TYR A 11 11.65 4.57 -15.45
C TYR A 11 10.96 3.40 -14.75
N SER A 12 11.73 2.58 -14.03
CA SER A 12 11.19 1.47 -13.24
C SER A 12 10.20 1.92 -12.16
N CYS A 13 10.45 3.07 -11.52
CA CYS A 13 9.55 3.67 -10.52
C CYS A 13 8.15 4.01 -11.06
N ASP A 14 8.04 4.36 -12.34
CA ASP A 14 6.77 4.83 -12.92
C ASP A 14 5.88 3.67 -13.40
N LEU A 15 6.39 2.44 -13.38
CA LEU A 15 5.70 1.25 -13.91
C LEU A 15 5.03 0.45 -12.80
N ASP A 16 3.80 0.78 -12.42
CA ASP A 16 3.02 0.04 -11.42
C ASP A 16 2.43 -1.29 -11.95
N ILE A 17 3.28 -2.13 -12.52
CA ILE A 17 2.91 -3.42 -13.13
C ILE A 17 3.82 -4.52 -12.58
N ASN A 18 3.26 -5.70 -12.38
CA ASN A 18 4.04 -6.88 -12.02
C ASN A 18 4.99 -7.30 -13.15
N VAL A 19 6.20 -7.70 -12.77
CA VAL A 19 7.19 -8.23 -13.70
C VAL A 19 6.68 -9.54 -14.29
N GLN A 20 6.78 -9.65 -15.62
CA GLN A 20 6.37 -10.85 -16.35
C GLN A 20 7.58 -11.41 -17.08
N LEU A 21 7.70 -12.73 -17.14
CA LEU A 21 8.73 -13.42 -17.91
C LEU A 21 8.09 -14.56 -18.67
N LYS A 22 8.46 -14.73 -19.93
CA LYS A 22 7.93 -15.82 -20.74
C LYS A 22 8.92 -16.96 -20.79
N ILE A 23 8.47 -18.14 -20.37
CA ILE A 23 9.24 -19.38 -20.46
C ILE A 23 8.96 -20.01 -21.82
N GLY A 24 10.01 -20.14 -22.62
CA GLY A 24 9.97 -20.58 -24.00
C GLY A 24 10.18 -22.09 -24.16
N SER A 25 11.23 -22.46 -24.88
CA SER A 25 11.68 -23.84 -25.08
C SER A 25 12.87 -24.19 -24.20
N LEU A 26 13.00 -25.47 -23.86
CA LEU A 26 14.23 -26.06 -23.32
C LEU A 26 14.83 -26.95 -24.40
N GLU A 27 16.09 -26.70 -24.74
CA GLU A 27 16.83 -27.41 -25.79
C GLU A 27 18.12 -27.97 -25.22
N GLY A 28 18.57 -29.11 -25.73
CA GLY A 28 19.80 -29.76 -25.31
C GLY A 28 19.60 -31.22 -24.93
N LYS A 29 20.70 -31.89 -24.62
CA LYS A 29 20.69 -33.32 -24.29
C LYS A 29 20.66 -33.49 -22.78
N ARG A 30 19.70 -34.28 -22.30
CA ARG A 30 19.66 -34.74 -20.91
C ARG A 30 20.52 -36.00 -20.79
N GLY A 31 21.65 -35.92 -20.10
CA GLY A 31 22.51 -37.08 -19.87
C GLY A 31 21.79 -38.14 -19.03
N GLN A 32 21.76 -39.39 -19.50
CA GLN A 32 21.27 -40.52 -18.71
C GLN A 32 22.22 -40.77 -17.53
N LYS A 33 21.66 -41.09 -16.36
CA LYS A 33 22.48 -41.44 -15.20
C LYS A 33 23.15 -42.80 -15.42
N SER A 34 24.34 -42.96 -14.82
CA SER A 34 25.14 -44.18 -14.95
C SER A 34 24.39 -45.41 -14.43
N TYR A 35 24.74 -46.59 -14.95
CA TYR A 35 24.13 -47.85 -14.53
C TYR A 35 24.28 -48.10 -13.02
N LYS A 36 25.36 -47.62 -12.40
CA LYS A 36 25.55 -47.67 -10.95
C LYS A 36 24.47 -46.89 -10.19
N ALA A 37 24.09 -45.71 -10.66
CA ALA A 37 23.03 -44.93 -10.04
C ALA A 37 21.66 -45.61 -10.17
N LEU A 38 21.39 -46.30 -11.29
CA LEU A 38 20.18 -47.13 -11.46
C LEU A 38 20.11 -48.32 -10.49
N LEU A 39 21.26 -48.88 -10.12
CA LEU A 39 21.33 -49.97 -9.14
C LEU A 39 21.09 -49.46 -7.72
N GLU A 40 21.58 -48.26 -7.41
CA GLU A 40 21.38 -47.60 -6.10
C GLU A 40 19.95 -47.09 -5.91
N ASP A 41 19.31 -46.59 -6.97
CA ASP A 41 17.91 -46.15 -6.95
C ASP A 41 17.11 -46.74 -8.12
N PRO A 42 16.43 -47.89 -7.91
CA PRO A 42 15.62 -48.56 -8.92
C PRO A 42 14.47 -47.70 -9.45
N MET A 43 14.03 -46.69 -8.69
CA MET A 43 12.96 -45.78 -9.10
C MET A 43 13.38 -44.87 -10.25
N LEU A 44 14.70 -44.73 -10.50
CA LEU A 44 15.22 -43.96 -11.63
C LEU A 44 14.77 -44.53 -12.97
N ARG A 45 14.49 -45.84 -13.07
CA ARG A 45 13.98 -46.48 -14.28
C ARG A 45 12.62 -45.94 -14.73
N PHE A 46 11.84 -45.39 -13.80
CA PHE A 46 10.52 -44.80 -14.06
C PHE A 46 10.55 -43.29 -14.26
N SER A 47 11.70 -42.64 -14.02
CA SER A 47 11.89 -41.24 -14.39
C SER A 47 11.83 -41.09 -15.90
N GLY A 48 11.32 -39.95 -16.37
CA GLY A 48 11.28 -39.60 -17.80
C GLY A 48 12.67 -39.52 -18.48
N LEU A 49 13.76 -39.81 -17.76
CA LEU A 49 15.10 -40.09 -18.28
C LEU A 49 15.19 -41.36 -19.14
N TYR A 50 14.35 -42.36 -18.86
CA TYR A 50 14.39 -43.69 -19.50
C TYR A 50 13.13 -44.00 -20.32
N GLN A 51 12.18 -43.06 -20.40
CA GLN A 51 11.04 -43.14 -21.29
C GLN A 51 11.42 -42.66 -22.70
N GLU A 52 10.78 -43.20 -23.73
CA GLU A 52 10.99 -42.78 -25.12
C GLU A 52 10.39 -41.40 -25.42
N SER A 53 9.43 -40.95 -24.59
CA SER A 53 8.82 -39.62 -24.62
C SER A 53 9.59 -38.60 -23.78
N CYS A 54 9.44 -37.31 -24.11
CA CYS A 54 9.97 -36.22 -23.27
C CYS A 54 9.44 -36.33 -21.83
N SER A 55 10.34 -36.14 -20.85
CA SER A 55 9.95 -36.08 -19.43
C SER A 55 9.01 -34.91 -19.15
N ASP A 56 8.06 -35.11 -18.24
CA ASP A 56 7.18 -34.06 -17.71
C ASP A 56 7.97 -33.11 -16.80
N LEU A 57 8.38 -31.98 -17.37
CA LEU A 57 9.17 -30.95 -16.69
C LEU A 57 8.32 -29.73 -16.35
N TYR A 58 8.66 -29.06 -15.25
CA TYR A 58 8.14 -27.73 -14.95
C TYR A 58 9.27 -26.80 -14.53
N VAL A 59 9.08 -25.51 -14.74
CA VAL A 59 10.07 -24.48 -14.39
C VAL A 59 9.53 -23.66 -13.23
N THR A 60 10.35 -23.46 -12.20
CA THR A 60 10.09 -22.49 -11.12
C THR A 60 10.96 -21.26 -11.33
N CYS A 61 10.37 -20.08 -11.17
CA CYS A 61 11.01 -18.79 -11.32
C CYS A 61 10.91 -18.03 -10.00
N GLN A 62 12.04 -17.56 -9.48
CA GLN A 62 12.10 -16.80 -8.23
C GLN A 62 13.05 -15.61 -8.37
N VAL A 63 12.65 -14.46 -7.82
CA VAL A 63 13.46 -13.23 -7.83
C VAL A 63 14.26 -13.12 -6.55
N PHE A 64 15.54 -12.81 -6.69
CA PHE A 64 16.49 -12.58 -5.62
C PHE A 64 17.14 -11.20 -5.76
N ALA A 65 17.53 -10.62 -4.63
CA ALA A 65 18.44 -9.48 -4.57
C ALA A 65 19.41 -9.69 -3.41
N GLU A 66 20.70 -9.47 -3.65
CA GLU A 66 21.76 -9.61 -2.63
C GLU A 66 21.72 -10.96 -1.88
N GLY A 67 21.40 -12.06 -2.58
CA GLY A 67 21.27 -13.39 -1.99
C GLY A 67 19.96 -13.67 -1.24
N LYS A 68 19.06 -12.68 -1.11
CA LYS A 68 17.77 -12.84 -0.43
C LYS A 68 16.61 -12.94 -1.43
N PRO A 69 15.64 -13.84 -1.22
CA PRO A 69 14.46 -13.92 -2.08
C PRO A 69 13.55 -12.71 -1.85
N LEU A 70 13.23 -11.98 -2.93
CA LEU A 70 12.27 -10.86 -2.89
C LEU A 70 10.82 -11.34 -3.02
N ALA A 71 10.62 -12.50 -3.67
CA ALA A 71 9.30 -13.04 -3.94
C ALA A 71 9.23 -14.55 -3.72
N LEU A 72 8.00 -15.03 -3.57
CA LEU A 72 7.69 -16.46 -3.61
C LEU A 72 7.95 -17.03 -5.01
N PRO A 73 8.40 -18.29 -5.10
CA PRO A 73 8.64 -18.95 -6.38
C PRO A 73 7.31 -19.17 -7.13
N VAL A 74 7.30 -18.83 -8.41
CA VAL A 74 6.18 -19.08 -9.33
C VAL A 74 6.53 -20.24 -10.24
N ARG A 75 5.60 -21.17 -10.45
CA ARG A 75 5.81 -22.33 -11.34
C ARG A 75 5.01 -22.20 -12.63
N THR A 76 5.53 -22.79 -13.70
CA THR A 76 4.78 -23.00 -14.95
C THR A 76 3.60 -23.95 -14.75
N SER A 77 2.58 -23.79 -15.60
CA SER A 77 1.51 -24.76 -15.74
C SER A 77 2.02 -26.13 -16.18
N TYR A 78 1.27 -27.18 -15.85
CA TYR A 78 1.58 -28.52 -16.33
C TYR A 78 1.25 -28.64 -17.81
N LYS A 79 2.16 -29.23 -18.58
CA LYS A 79 1.98 -29.54 -19.99
C LYS A 79 2.65 -30.88 -20.29
N ALA A 80 1.93 -31.77 -20.96
CA ALA A 80 2.51 -33.03 -21.44
C ALA A 80 3.38 -32.75 -22.67
N PHE A 81 4.61 -33.24 -22.67
CA PHE A 81 5.56 -33.06 -23.77
C PHE A 81 5.66 -34.33 -24.61
N SER A 82 5.48 -34.20 -25.93
CA SER A 82 5.64 -35.34 -26.85
C SER A 82 7.04 -35.37 -27.44
N THR A 83 7.43 -34.32 -28.19
CA THR A 83 8.68 -34.30 -28.97
C THR A 83 9.67 -33.22 -28.53
N ARG A 84 9.19 -32.12 -27.94
CA ARG A 84 10.01 -30.97 -27.52
C ARG A 84 9.46 -30.34 -26.25
N TRP A 85 10.34 -29.84 -25.39
CA TRP A 85 9.97 -29.04 -24.23
C TRP A 85 9.68 -27.60 -24.66
N ASN A 86 8.40 -27.26 -24.79
CA ASN A 86 7.95 -25.92 -25.15
C ASN A 86 6.75 -25.51 -24.28
N TRP A 87 6.99 -24.61 -23.32
CA TRP A 87 5.94 -24.05 -22.46
C TRP A 87 5.20 -22.93 -23.18
N ASN A 88 5.93 -21.95 -23.73
CA ASN A 88 5.39 -20.72 -24.35
C ASN A 88 4.42 -19.99 -23.42
N GLU A 89 4.76 -19.90 -22.13
CA GLU A 89 3.88 -19.40 -21.06
C GLU A 89 4.46 -18.13 -20.44
N TRP A 90 3.62 -17.11 -20.24
CA TRP A 90 3.96 -15.91 -19.48
C TRP A 90 3.72 -16.13 -17.99
N LEU A 91 4.79 -16.12 -17.21
CA LEU A 91 4.75 -16.14 -15.76
C LEU A 91 4.66 -14.70 -15.22
N ARG A 92 3.65 -14.44 -14.40
CA ARG A 92 3.52 -13.19 -13.65
C ARG A 92 4.14 -13.36 -12.27
N LEU A 93 5.20 -12.62 -12.00
CA LEU A 93 5.90 -12.64 -10.71
C LEU A 93 5.18 -11.74 -9.70
N PRO A 94 5.18 -12.08 -8.39
CA PRO A 94 4.56 -11.26 -7.36
C PRO A 94 5.50 -10.12 -6.91
N VAL A 95 6.15 -9.44 -7.87
CA VAL A 95 7.02 -8.28 -7.65
C VAL A 95 6.71 -7.26 -8.73
N LYS A 96 6.61 -5.98 -8.35
CA LYS A 96 6.41 -4.88 -9.29
C LYS A 96 7.74 -4.31 -9.77
N TYR A 97 7.75 -3.60 -10.90
CA TYR A 97 8.96 -2.93 -11.38
C TYR A 97 9.59 -1.91 -10.40
N PRO A 98 8.82 -1.12 -9.62
CA PRO A 98 9.38 -0.16 -8.66
C PRO A 98 10.08 -0.84 -7.48
N ASP A 99 9.67 -2.06 -7.13
CA ASP A 99 10.21 -2.79 -5.98
C ASP A 99 11.51 -3.56 -6.32
N LEU A 100 11.94 -3.53 -7.58
CA LEU A 100 13.13 -4.25 -8.04
C LEU A 100 14.39 -3.40 -7.88
N PRO A 101 15.37 -3.80 -7.05
CA PRO A 101 16.66 -3.12 -6.99
C PRO A 101 17.50 -3.39 -8.24
N GLN A 102 18.53 -2.57 -8.47
CA GLN A 102 19.47 -2.75 -9.59
C GLN A 102 20.18 -4.12 -9.57
N SER A 103 20.46 -4.65 -8.38
CA SER A 103 21.08 -5.97 -8.16
C SER A 103 20.11 -7.15 -8.38
N ALA A 104 18.84 -6.89 -8.73
CA ALA A 104 17.84 -7.95 -8.86
C ALA A 104 18.22 -8.99 -9.91
N GLN A 105 18.13 -10.26 -9.52
CA GLN A 105 18.40 -11.43 -10.35
C GLN A 105 17.19 -12.36 -10.30
N VAL A 106 16.98 -13.09 -11.38
CA VAL A 106 15.97 -14.14 -11.46
C VAL A 106 16.64 -15.48 -11.59
N ALA A 107 16.34 -16.37 -10.64
CA ALA A 107 16.75 -17.76 -10.63
C ALA A 107 15.61 -18.61 -11.19
N LEU A 108 15.91 -19.40 -12.20
CA LEU A 108 15.01 -20.38 -12.80
C LEU A 108 15.56 -21.79 -12.55
N THR A 109 14.70 -22.67 -12.07
CA THR A 109 15.04 -24.07 -11.82
C THR A 109 14.08 -24.96 -12.59
N VAL A 110 14.63 -25.87 -13.39
CA VAL A 110 13.89 -26.89 -14.12
C VAL A 110 13.79 -28.12 -13.23
N TRP A 111 12.57 -28.59 -13.00
CA TRP A 111 12.26 -29.72 -12.15
C TRP A 111 11.73 -30.89 -12.96
N ASP A 112 12.16 -32.09 -12.60
CA ASP A 112 11.61 -33.36 -13.07
C ASP A 112 10.75 -33.98 -11.99
N ILE A 113 9.58 -34.46 -12.38
CA ILE A 113 8.63 -35.13 -11.48
C ILE A 113 9.10 -36.57 -11.33
N TYR A 114 9.84 -36.83 -10.24
CA TYR A 114 10.44 -38.13 -9.98
C TYR A 114 9.47 -39.12 -9.34
N GLY A 115 8.48 -38.62 -8.60
CA GLY A 115 7.46 -39.44 -7.95
C GLY A 115 6.44 -38.59 -7.19
N PRO A 116 5.48 -39.22 -6.48
CA PRO A 116 4.46 -38.51 -5.73
C PRO A 116 5.10 -37.62 -4.65
N GLY A 117 4.97 -36.31 -4.80
CA GLY A 117 5.52 -35.31 -3.87
C GLY A 117 7.04 -35.12 -3.93
N ARG A 118 7.76 -35.78 -4.84
CA ARG A 118 9.22 -35.66 -4.98
C ARG A 118 9.59 -35.15 -6.36
N ALA A 119 10.10 -33.93 -6.41
CA ALA A 119 10.70 -33.33 -7.60
C ALA A 119 12.23 -33.31 -7.45
N THR A 120 12.94 -33.58 -8.54
CA THR A 120 14.40 -33.48 -8.57
C THR A 120 14.84 -32.37 -9.52
N PRO A 121 15.82 -31.53 -9.14
CA PRO A 121 16.29 -30.47 -10.01
C PRO A 121 17.03 -31.08 -11.20
N VAL A 122 16.53 -30.81 -12.40
CA VAL A 122 17.23 -31.13 -13.66
C VAL A 122 18.37 -30.15 -13.88
N GLY A 123 18.13 -28.89 -13.53
CA GLY A 123 19.16 -27.87 -13.51
C GLY A 123 18.63 -26.47 -13.29
N GLY A 124 19.55 -25.57 -12.98
CA GLY A 124 19.29 -24.20 -12.55
C GLY A 124 20.01 -23.19 -13.42
N THR A 125 19.42 -22.02 -13.58
CA THR A 125 20.01 -20.88 -14.27
C THR A 125 19.59 -19.59 -13.60
N THR A 126 20.54 -18.71 -13.36
CA THR A 126 20.30 -17.38 -12.81
C THR A 126 20.74 -16.29 -13.80
N VAL A 127 19.91 -15.27 -13.97
CA VAL A 127 20.19 -14.13 -14.85
C VAL A 127 19.82 -12.82 -14.17
N THR A 128 20.64 -11.78 -14.35
CA THR A 128 20.34 -10.44 -13.84
C THR A 128 19.17 -9.81 -14.60
N LEU A 129 18.23 -9.18 -13.90
CA LEU A 129 17.11 -8.47 -14.52
C LEU A 129 17.56 -7.18 -15.19
N PHE A 130 18.46 -6.44 -14.53
CA PHE A 130 19.10 -5.25 -15.07
C PHE A 130 20.49 -5.55 -15.64
N GLY A 131 20.85 -4.85 -16.72
CA GLY A 131 22.19 -4.85 -17.29
C GLY A 131 23.15 -3.93 -16.53
N LYS A 132 24.42 -3.89 -16.95
CA LYS A 132 25.46 -3.04 -16.35
C LYS A 132 25.12 -1.55 -16.33
N TYR A 133 24.28 -1.10 -17.27
CA TYR A 133 23.86 0.30 -17.41
C TYR A 133 22.47 0.57 -16.83
N GLY A 134 21.94 -0.30 -15.95
CA GLY A 134 20.63 -0.11 -15.35
C GLY A 134 19.44 -0.33 -16.29
N MET A 135 19.66 -0.74 -17.54
CA MET A 135 18.56 -1.10 -18.46
C MET A 135 18.03 -2.49 -18.14
N PHE A 136 16.71 -2.63 -18.02
CA PHE A 136 16.05 -3.92 -17.90
C PHE A 136 16.28 -4.76 -19.17
N ARG A 137 16.48 -6.06 -19.01
CA ARG A 137 16.63 -6.96 -20.16
C ARG A 137 15.35 -7.06 -20.96
N GLN A 138 15.47 -7.13 -22.28
CA GLN A 138 14.33 -7.20 -23.19
C GLN A 138 14.55 -8.26 -24.26
N GLY A 139 13.46 -8.85 -24.76
CA GLY A 139 13.47 -9.83 -25.83
C GLY A 139 13.92 -11.23 -25.39
N MET A 140 14.23 -12.08 -26.37
CA MET A 140 14.57 -13.49 -26.18
C MET A 140 16.03 -13.66 -25.78
N HIS A 141 16.29 -14.47 -24.75
CA HIS A 141 17.63 -14.86 -24.30
C HIS A 141 17.68 -16.36 -24.10
N ASP A 142 18.69 -17.00 -24.69
CA ASP A 142 19.02 -18.39 -24.42
C ASP A 142 19.95 -18.46 -23.20
N LEU A 143 19.48 -19.09 -22.12
CA LEU A 143 20.19 -19.19 -20.85
C LEU A 143 20.73 -20.60 -20.66
N LYS A 144 22.02 -20.70 -20.31
CA LYS A 144 22.66 -21.99 -20.02
C LYS A 144 22.15 -22.54 -18.68
N VAL A 145 21.65 -23.77 -18.69
CA VAL A 145 21.16 -24.48 -17.50
C VAL A 145 22.25 -25.40 -16.95
N TRP A 146 22.58 -25.24 -15.67
CA TRP A 146 23.57 -26.05 -14.97
C TRP A 146 22.96 -27.35 -14.46
N PRO A 147 23.46 -28.52 -14.87
CA PRO A 147 22.80 -29.80 -14.59
C PRO A 147 22.86 -30.16 -13.10
N GLY A 148 21.73 -30.60 -12.54
CA GLY A 148 21.63 -31.16 -11.19
C GLY A 148 21.80 -30.15 -10.04
N VAL A 149 21.80 -28.85 -10.34
CA VAL A 149 21.94 -27.77 -9.34
C VAL A 149 20.70 -26.88 -9.41
N GLU A 150 20.19 -26.43 -8.27
CA GLU A 150 19.10 -25.44 -8.22
C GLU A 150 19.63 -24.04 -8.55
N GLY A 151 18.81 -23.21 -9.20
CA GLY A 151 19.15 -21.82 -9.48
C GLY A 151 19.37 -21.05 -8.18
N ASP A 152 20.48 -20.34 -8.09
CA ASP A 152 20.87 -19.60 -6.89
C ASP A 152 20.90 -18.09 -7.13
N GLY A 153 20.46 -17.32 -6.14
CA GLY A 153 20.48 -15.85 -6.17
C GLY A 153 21.69 -15.22 -5.47
N SER A 154 22.74 -15.98 -5.17
CA SER A 154 23.92 -15.47 -4.47
C SER A 154 24.73 -14.51 -5.34
N GLU A 155 25.48 -13.60 -4.72
CA GLU A 155 26.41 -12.73 -5.44
C GLU A 155 27.85 -13.08 -5.04
N PRO A 156 28.67 -13.69 -5.93
CA PRO A 156 28.37 -14.17 -7.28
C PRO A 156 27.54 -15.48 -7.33
N THR A 157 26.82 -15.70 -8.42
CA THR A 157 25.97 -16.90 -8.61
C THR A 157 26.81 -18.11 -9.00
N ARG A 158 26.45 -19.29 -8.49
CA ARG A 158 27.04 -20.59 -8.87
C ARG A 158 26.43 -21.10 -10.17
N THR A 159 25.24 -20.62 -10.55
CA THR A 159 24.51 -21.03 -11.76
C THR A 159 24.31 -19.89 -12.77
N PRO A 160 25.37 -19.19 -13.22
CA PRO A 160 25.20 -18.07 -14.16
C PRO A 160 24.66 -18.57 -15.50
N GLY A 161 23.50 -18.08 -15.90
CA GLY A 161 22.88 -18.38 -17.20
C GLY A 161 23.58 -17.72 -18.38
N ARG A 162 24.35 -16.66 -18.11
CA ARG A 162 25.21 -15.96 -19.07
C ARG A 162 26.64 -15.89 -18.53
N THR A 163 27.54 -16.72 -19.05
CA THR A 163 28.96 -16.64 -18.74
C THR A 163 29.65 -15.54 -19.55
N SER A 164 30.42 -14.66 -18.90
CA SER A 164 31.11 -13.53 -19.56
C SER A 164 32.18 -13.97 -20.57
N SER A 165 32.67 -15.21 -20.47
CA SER A 165 33.70 -15.77 -21.35
C SER A 165 33.17 -16.23 -22.72
N THR A 166 31.87 -16.45 -22.89
CA THR A 166 31.30 -16.94 -24.16
C THR A 166 30.85 -15.84 -25.13
N LEU A 167 30.74 -14.57 -24.71
CA LEU A 167 30.20 -13.52 -25.59
C LEU A 167 31.17 -13.02 -26.69
N ALA A 168 32.45 -13.38 -26.61
CA ALA A 168 33.48 -12.99 -27.58
C ALA A 168 33.87 -14.12 -28.54
N GLU A 169 33.72 -15.39 -28.14
CA GLU A 169 34.16 -16.56 -28.92
C GLU A 169 33.01 -17.48 -29.40
N ASP A 170 31.80 -17.36 -28.84
CA ASP A 170 30.66 -18.23 -29.15
C ASP A 170 29.83 -17.68 -30.33
N GLN A 171 29.57 -18.52 -31.34
CA GLN A 171 28.85 -18.14 -32.57
C GLN A 171 27.43 -17.66 -32.23
N MET A 172 26.74 -18.38 -31.33
CA MET A 172 25.45 -18.00 -30.72
C MET A 172 25.42 -16.54 -30.23
N GLY A 173 26.44 -16.13 -29.47
CA GLY A 173 26.51 -14.80 -28.87
C GLY A 173 26.70 -13.70 -29.92
N ARG A 174 27.48 -13.98 -30.97
CA ARG A 174 27.67 -13.07 -32.11
C ARG A 174 26.37 -12.91 -32.92
N LEU A 175 25.70 -14.01 -33.24
CA LEU A 175 24.44 -14.00 -33.99
C LEU A 175 23.32 -13.28 -33.22
N ALA A 176 23.27 -13.44 -31.89
CA ALA A 176 22.33 -12.72 -31.04
C ALA A 176 22.56 -11.19 -31.06
N LYS A 177 23.82 -10.74 -31.06
CA LYS A 177 24.17 -9.31 -31.18
C LYS A 177 23.74 -8.74 -32.54
N LEU A 178 24.02 -9.46 -33.62
CA LEU A 178 23.63 -9.05 -34.98
C LEU A 178 22.10 -9.01 -35.15
N THR A 179 21.39 -10.02 -34.63
CA THR A 179 19.92 -10.05 -34.61
C THR A 179 19.35 -8.85 -33.84
N LYS A 180 19.99 -8.46 -32.73
CA LYS A 180 19.60 -7.28 -31.97
C LYS A 180 19.83 -5.99 -32.77
N ALA A 181 20.99 -5.84 -33.41
CA ALA A 181 21.30 -4.67 -34.23
C ALA A 181 20.34 -4.51 -35.42
N HIS A 182 19.99 -5.62 -36.09
CA HIS A 182 18.97 -5.64 -37.14
C HIS A 182 17.59 -5.20 -36.63
N ARG A 183 17.16 -5.74 -35.48
CA ARG A 183 15.89 -5.35 -34.85
C ARG A 183 15.85 -3.88 -34.44
N GLN A 184 16.99 -3.32 -34.01
CA GLN A 184 17.14 -1.91 -33.65
C GLN A 184 17.19 -0.97 -34.85
N GLY A 185 17.19 -1.49 -36.09
CA GLY A 185 17.17 -0.67 -37.30
C GLY A 185 18.55 -0.18 -37.74
N HIS A 186 19.64 -0.64 -37.11
CA HIS A 186 21.00 -0.30 -37.55
C HIS A 186 21.41 -1.01 -38.86
N MET A 187 20.57 -1.90 -39.37
CA MET A 187 20.77 -2.63 -40.62
C MET A 187 19.54 -2.44 -41.51
N VAL A 188 19.76 -2.37 -42.83
CA VAL A 188 18.69 -2.29 -43.83
C VAL A 188 17.88 -3.59 -43.80
N LYS A 189 16.56 -3.48 -43.66
CA LYS A 189 15.65 -4.62 -43.70
C LYS A 189 15.41 -5.05 -45.14
N VAL A 190 15.62 -6.33 -45.43
CA VAL A 190 15.39 -6.93 -46.74
C VAL A 190 14.63 -8.23 -46.51
N ASP A 191 13.30 -8.18 -46.61
CA ASP A 191 12.41 -9.24 -46.12
C ASP A 191 12.74 -10.66 -46.63
N TRP A 192 13.10 -10.82 -47.90
CA TRP A 192 13.40 -12.14 -48.46
C TRP A 192 14.73 -12.70 -47.93
N LEU A 193 15.75 -11.84 -47.78
CA LEU A 193 17.07 -12.21 -47.30
C LEU A 193 17.02 -12.42 -45.79
N ASP A 194 16.31 -11.57 -45.06
CA ASP A 194 16.11 -11.66 -43.63
C ASP A 194 15.43 -12.98 -43.24
N ARG A 195 14.44 -13.45 -44.01
CA ARG A 195 13.83 -14.77 -43.79
C ARG A 195 14.82 -15.92 -43.93
N LEU A 196 15.71 -15.87 -44.93
CA LEU A 196 16.74 -16.89 -45.13
C LEU A 196 17.81 -16.82 -44.04
N THR A 197 18.28 -15.62 -43.69
CA THR A 197 19.31 -15.44 -42.66
C THR A 197 18.80 -15.81 -41.27
N PHE A 198 17.56 -15.45 -40.90
CA PHE A 198 16.98 -15.87 -39.63
C PHE A 198 16.81 -17.39 -39.54
N ARG A 199 16.44 -18.05 -40.64
CA ARG A 199 16.39 -19.51 -40.71
C ARG A 199 17.77 -20.13 -40.53
N GLU A 200 18.79 -19.61 -41.21
CA GLU A 200 20.17 -20.09 -41.04
C GLU A 200 20.68 -19.85 -39.62
N ILE A 201 20.39 -18.70 -39.01
CA ILE A 201 20.73 -18.41 -37.61
C ILE A 201 20.08 -19.43 -36.67
N GLU A 202 18.81 -19.77 -36.88
CA GLU A 202 18.10 -20.77 -36.09
C GLU A 202 18.74 -22.17 -36.24
N MET A 203 19.10 -22.57 -37.47
CA MET A 203 19.76 -23.86 -37.71
C MET A 203 21.15 -23.94 -37.09
N ILE A 204 21.96 -22.87 -37.18
CA ILE A 204 23.28 -22.79 -36.54
C ILE A 204 23.11 -22.92 -35.04
N ASN A 205 22.20 -22.14 -34.45
CA ASN A 205 21.93 -22.16 -33.02
C ASN A 205 21.46 -23.54 -32.54
N GLU A 206 20.55 -24.19 -33.27
CA GLU A 206 20.07 -25.53 -32.94
C GLU A 206 21.21 -26.57 -33.02
N SER A 207 22.09 -26.46 -34.02
CA SER A 207 23.23 -27.36 -34.18
C SER A 207 24.25 -27.23 -33.03
N GLU A 208 24.50 -25.99 -32.58
CA GLU A 208 25.42 -25.66 -31.49
C GLU A 208 24.86 -26.09 -30.12
N LYS A 209 23.56 -25.89 -29.90
CA LYS A 209 22.87 -26.40 -28.70
C LYS A 209 22.86 -27.93 -28.65
N ARG A 210 22.77 -28.60 -29.81
CA ARG A 210 22.76 -30.07 -29.90
C ARG A 210 24.15 -30.70 -29.75
N SER A 211 25.20 -29.97 -30.13
CA SER A 211 26.60 -30.37 -29.93
C SER A 211 27.08 -30.09 -28.51
N SER A 212 26.52 -29.08 -27.84
CA SER A 212 26.79 -28.77 -26.44
C SER A 212 26.28 -29.87 -25.49
N ASN A 213 27.04 -30.12 -24.42
CA ASN A 213 26.66 -31.02 -23.34
C ASN A 213 25.73 -30.35 -22.30
N PHE A 214 25.38 -29.07 -22.51
CA PHE A 214 24.53 -28.30 -21.62
C PHE A 214 23.12 -28.15 -22.20
N MET A 215 22.15 -27.93 -21.32
CA MET A 215 20.80 -27.53 -21.71
C MET A 215 20.69 -26.00 -21.77
N TYR A 216 19.84 -25.50 -22.64
CA TYR A 216 19.57 -24.09 -22.85
C TYR A 216 18.07 -23.83 -22.70
N LEU A 217 17.72 -22.93 -21.78
CA LEU A 217 16.35 -22.47 -21.56
C LEU A 217 16.17 -21.12 -22.24
N MET A 218 15.24 -21.05 -23.20
CA MET A 218 14.85 -19.80 -23.83
C MET A 218 13.88 -19.04 -22.90
N VAL A 219 14.27 -17.83 -22.53
CA VAL A 219 13.45 -16.91 -21.72
C VAL A 219 13.24 -15.61 -22.49
N GLU A 220 11.98 -15.21 -22.67
CA GLU A 220 11.62 -13.94 -23.29
C GLU A 220 11.23 -12.91 -22.23
N PHE A 221 11.98 -11.81 -22.20
CA PHE A 221 11.73 -10.67 -21.35
C PHE A 221 10.78 -9.68 -22.05
N PRO A 222 9.85 -9.07 -21.29
CA PRO A 222 8.82 -8.21 -21.83
C PRO A 222 9.41 -6.98 -22.51
N ARG A 223 8.72 -6.53 -23.55
CA ARG A 223 9.00 -5.27 -24.23
C ARG A 223 7.83 -4.33 -24.01
N VAL A 224 8.12 -3.12 -23.54
CA VAL A 224 7.09 -2.09 -23.40
C VAL A 224 6.91 -1.43 -24.76
N LYS A 225 5.68 -1.43 -25.26
CA LYS A 225 5.32 -0.76 -26.52
C LYS A 225 4.20 0.22 -26.24
N SER A 226 4.35 1.46 -26.72
CA SER A 226 3.26 2.42 -26.79
C SER A 226 3.06 2.80 -28.25
N GLY A 227 1.95 2.33 -28.84
CA GLY A 227 1.73 2.42 -30.29
C GLY A 227 2.80 1.66 -31.08
N GLU A 228 3.44 2.34 -32.03
CA GLU A 228 4.51 1.78 -32.88
C GLU A 228 5.90 1.87 -32.24
N THR A 229 6.05 2.57 -31.11
CA THR A 229 7.35 2.83 -30.49
C THR A 229 7.66 1.84 -29.37
N GLU A 230 8.83 1.20 -29.43
CA GLU A 230 9.36 0.34 -28.37
C GLU A 230 10.12 1.19 -27.33
N TYR A 231 9.84 0.98 -26.03
CA TYR A 231 10.46 1.69 -24.91
C TYR A 231 11.37 0.75 -24.11
N SER A 232 12.55 1.24 -23.73
CA SER A 232 13.47 0.57 -22.82
C SER A 232 13.16 0.90 -21.36
N ILE A 233 13.05 -0.09 -20.48
CA ILE A 233 12.88 0.19 -19.05
C ILE A 233 14.25 0.48 -18.44
N VAL A 234 14.39 1.61 -17.76
CA VAL A 234 15.63 2.06 -17.10
C VAL A 234 15.39 2.11 -15.60
N TYR A 235 16.31 1.51 -14.83
CA TYR A 235 16.30 1.59 -13.37
C TYR A 235 16.47 3.05 -12.95
N TYR A 236 15.55 3.51 -12.13
CA TYR A 236 15.63 4.79 -11.44
C TYR A 236 14.93 4.65 -10.11
N GLU A 237 15.54 5.18 -9.07
CA GLU A 237 15.01 5.18 -7.70
C GLU A 237 14.83 6.64 -7.29
N LYS A 238 13.58 7.03 -7.06
CA LYS A 238 13.26 8.38 -6.63
C LYS A 238 13.80 8.56 -5.20
N ASP A 239 14.59 9.61 -4.99
CA ASP A 239 15.22 9.95 -3.70
C ASP A 239 16.40 9.04 -3.26
N GLY A 240 16.85 8.10 -4.10
CA GLY A 240 18.01 7.24 -3.80
C GLY A 240 19.37 7.96 -3.72
N ASP A 241 19.49 9.11 -4.38
CA ASP A 241 20.68 9.97 -4.34
C ASP A 241 20.64 11.01 -3.20
N GLU A 242 19.52 11.14 -2.47
CA GLU A 242 19.49 11.94 -1.24
C GLU A 242 20.17 11.15 -0.11
N ALA A 243 21.49 11.02 -0.21
CA ALA A 243 22.31 10.63 0.93
C ALA A 243 22.07 11.68 2.03
N SER A 244 21.26 11.34 3.04
CA SER A 244 21.13 12.18 4.24
C SER A 244 22.54 12.44 4.76
N PRO A 245 23.02 13.69 4.81
CA PRO A 245 24.39 13.97 5.20
C PRO A 245 24.55 13.54 6.65
N LEU A 246 25.25 12.44 6.88
CA LEU A 246 25.73 12.06 8.21
C LEU A 246 26.71 13.16 8.63
N LEU A 247 26.25 14.12 9.42
CA LEU A 247 27.14 15.12 10.02
C LEU A 247 28.07 14.38 10.99
N THR A 248 29.32 14.19 10.57
CA THR A 248 30.40 13.58 11.38
C THR A 248 30.98 14.55 12.42
N SER A 249 30.31 15.65 12.75
CA SER A 249 30.74 16.58 13.82
C SER A 249 30.04 16.25 15.13
N SER A 250 30.83 15.79 16.10
CA SER A 250 30.47 15.33 17.43
C SER A 250 30.03 16.46 18.37
N ASP A 251 28.74 16.43 18.73
CA ASP A 251 28.16 16.72 20.06
C ASP A 251 26.64 16.39 20.04
N ILE A 252 26.02 16.43 18.85
CA ILE A 252 24.63 15.99 18.63
C ILE A 252 24.59 15.08 17.40
N VAL A 253 24.35 13.78 17.62
CA VAL A 253 24.14 12.81 16.54
C VAL A 253 22.71 12.95 16.04
N LYS A 254 22.54 13.49 14.82
CA LYS A 254 21.25 13.44 14.14
C LYS A 254 21.13 12.08 13.45
N VAL A 255 20.41 11.16 14.09
CA VAL A 255 20.01 9.89 13.47
C VAL A 255 18.75 10.16 12.67
N PRO A 256 18.76 9.99 11.33
CA PRO A 256 17.52 10.00 10.56
C PRO A 256 16.67 8.82 11.03
N ASP A 257 15.51 9.12 11.61
CA ASP A 257 14.51 8.11 11.95
C ASP A 257 13.33 8.25 10.97
N PRO A 258 13.26 7.40 9.94
CA PRO A 258 12.16 7.39 8.97
C PRO A 258 10.79 7.14 9.62
N GLN A 259 10.76 6.61 10.84
CA GLN A 259 9.55 6.21 11.55
C GLN A 259 9.06 7.28 12.53
N MET A 260 9.79 8.37 12.76
CA MET A 260 9.45 9.38 13.78
C MET A 260 8.11 10.09 13.52
N CYS A 261 7.65 10.14 12.26
CA CYS A 261 6.36 10.69 11.88
C CYS A 261 5.29 9.63 11.58
N MET A 262 5.62 8.35 11.76
CA MET A 262 4.68 7.25 11.59
C MET A 262 3.94 6.96 12.89
N GLU A 263 2.71 6.45 12.78
CA GLU A 263 1.95 5.99 13.94
C GLU A 263 2.69 4.83 14.63
N ASN A 264 2.82 4.90 15.96
CA ASN A 264 3.38 3.81 16.73
C ASN A 264 2.40 2.61 16.73
N LEU A 265 2.71 1.60 15.90
CA LEU A 265 1.88 0.40 15.76
C LEU A 265 1.68 -0.36 17.08
N VAL A 266 2.66 -0.29 18.00
CA VAL A 266 2.58 -0.94 19.31
C VAL A 266 1.53 -0.25 20.17
N GLU A 267 1.53 1.09 20.20
CA GLU A 267 0.52 1.87 20.91
C GLU A 267 -0.88 1.69 20.29
N SER A 268 -0.98 1.73 18.96
CA SER A 268 -2.24 1.49 18.24
C SER A 268 -2.82 0.10 18.56
N LYS A 269 -1.96 -0.93 18.62
CA LYS A 269 -2.35 -2.28 19.02
C LYS A 269 -2.73 -2.35 20.49
N HIS A 270 -1.95 -1.72 21.38
CA HIS A 270 -2.25 -1.65 22.81
C HIS A 270 -3.63 -1.04 23.06
N HIS A 271 -3.90 0.11 22.44
CA HIS A 271 -5.17 0.82 22.53
C HIS A 271 -6.36 -0.03 22.07
N LYS A 272 -6.25 -0.69 20.91
CA LYS A 272 -7.29 -1.60 20.39
C LYS A 272 -7.55 -2.79 21.31
N LEU A 273 -6.51 -3.29 22.00
CA LEU A 273 -6.64 -4.40 22.95
C LEU A 273 -7.24 -3.93 24.28
N ALA A 274 -6.75 -2.83 24.84
CA ALA A 274 -7.19 -2.26 26.11
C ALA A 274 -8.68 -1.85 26.07
N ARG A 275 -9.14 -1.38 24.90
CA ARG A 275 -10.53 -0.94 24.68
C ARG A 275 -11.42 -2.01 24.06
N SER A 276 -10.89 -3.21 23.84
CA SER A 276 -11.63 -4.31 23.22
C SER A 276 -12.88 -4.65 24.05
N LEU A 277 -14.03 -4.73 23.37
CA LEU A 277 -15.33 -5.07 23.94
C LEU A 277 -15.40 -6.45 24.62
N ARG A 278 -14.33 -7.26 24.54
CA ARG A 278 -14.22 -8.50 25.34
C ARG A 278 -14.17 -8.24 26.85
N SER A 279 -13.88 -7.01 27.29
CA SER A 279 -13.88 -6.63 28.71
C SER A 279 -15.28 -6.54 29.35
N GLY A 280 -16.36 -6.63 28.57
CA GLY A 280 -17.70 -7.01 29.07
C GLY A 280 -18.34 -6.14 30.16
N PRO A 281 -19.42 -6.64 30.81
CA PRO A 281 -20.24 -5.91 31.80
C PRO A 281 -19.52 -5.52 33.10
N SER A 282 -18.31 -6.03 33.34
CA SER A 282 -17.54 -5.80 34.57
C SER A 282 -17.01 -4.37 34.70
N ASP A 283 -16.97 -3.59 33.62
CA ASP A 283 -16.57 -2.18 33.64
C ASP A 283 -17.61 -1.28 34.32
N HIS A 284 -18.88 -1.70 34.39
CA HIS A 284 -19.98 -0.85 34.86
C HIS A 284 -19.89 -0.54 36.37
N ASP A 285 -19.31 -1.46 37.15
CA ASP A 285 -19.16 -1.36 38.61
C ASP A 285 -17.73 -0.99 39.04
N LEU A 286 -16.85 -0.70 38.07
CA LEU A 286 -15.44 -0.47 38.34
C LEU A 286 -15.23 0.90 39.02
N LYS A 287 -14.85 0.88 40.29
CA LYS A 287 -14.49 2.08 41.05
C LYS A 287 -12.96 2.25 41.08
N PRO A 288 -12.44 3.47 40.84
CA PRO A 288 -11.00 3.71 40.88
C PRO A 288 -10.45 3.56 42.31
N ASN A 289 -9.22 3.04 42.42
CA ASN A 289 -8.46 3.10 43.67
C ASN A 289 -8.12 4.56 44.03
N ALA A 290 -7.79 4.86 45.29
CA ALA A 290 -7.52 6.23 45.75
C ALA A 290 -6.48 6.95 44.87
N ALA A 291 -5.35 6.30 44.57
CA ALA A 291 -4.32 6.84 43.68
C ALA A 291 -4.84 7.11 42.25
N THR A 292 -5.62 6.18 41.69
CA THR A 292 -6.18 6.33 40.34
C THR A 292 -7.24 7.43 40.28
N ARG A 293 -8.03 7.60 41.35
CA ARG A 293 -9.00 8.69 41.47
C ARG A 293 -8.29 10.04 41.50
N ASP A 294 -7.20 10.15 42.25
CA ASP A 294 -6.42 11.39 42.33
C ASP A 294 -5.78 11.72 40.98
N GLN A 295 -5.27 10.71 40.24
CA GLN A 295 -4.81 10.87 38.86
C GLN A 295 -5.93 11.31 37.91
N LEU A 296 -7.11 10.71 37.98
CA LEU A 296 -8.27 11.13 37.16
C LEU A 296 -8.67 12.58 37.45
N ASN A 297 -8.67 12.99 38.72
CA ASN A 297 -8.97 14.37 39.09
C ASN A 297 -7.93 15.36 38.54
N ILE A 298 -6.64 14.98 38.53
CA ILE A 298 -5.58 15.77 37.89
C ILE A 298 -5.86 15.90 36.38
N ILE A 299 -6.19 14.80 35.70
CA ILE A 299 -6.50 14.79 34.26
C ILE A 299 -7.71 15.69 33.94
N VAL A 300 -8.77 15.62 34.77
CA VAL A 300 -9.97 16.45 34.61
C VAL A 300 -9.65 17.95 34.81
N SER A 301 -8.71 18.28 35.70
CA SER A 301 -8.29 19.66 35.94
C SER A 301 -7.42 20.29 34.83
N TYR A 302 -7.01 19.50 33.83
CA TYR A 302 -6.15 20.00 32.77
C TYR A 302 -6.82 21.07 31.91
N PRO A 303 -6.05 22.08 31.45
CA PRO A 303 -6.58 23.09 30.54
C PRO A 303 -7.09 22.42 29.25
N PRO A 304 -8.12 22.97 28.60
CA PRO A 304 -8.67 22.46 27.33
C PRO A 304 -7.63 22.22 26.22
N THR A 305 -6.55 22.99 26.22
CA THR A 305 -5.49 22.97 25.20
C THR A 305 -4.49 21.81 25.36
N LYS A 306 -4.42 21.17 26.53
CA LYS A 306 -3.49 20.06 26.76
C LYS A 306 -3.97 18.80 26.06
N GLN A 307 -3.11 18.20 25.23
CA GLN A 307 -3.35 16.89 24.66
C GLN A 307 -3.08 15.79 25.69
N LEU A 308 -3.95 14.78 25.70
CA LEU A 308 -3.85 13.62 26.59
C LEU A 308 -2.93 12.58 25.95
N SER A 309 -2.03 12.01 26.75
CA SER A 309 -1.22 10.85 26.34
C SER A 309 -2.09 9.61 26.10
N SER A 310 -1.55 8.62 25.38
CA SER A 310 -2.25 7.36 25.09
C SER A 310 -2.67 6.63 26.37
N GLU A 311 -1.80 6.62 27.39
CA GLU A 311 -2.08 6.02 28.71
C GLU A 311 -3.21 6.74 29.46
N GLU A 312 -3.20 8.08 29.48
CA GLU A 312 -4.23 8.89 30.12
C GLU A 312 -5.59 8.70 29.43
N GLN A 313 -5.60 8.62 28.10
CA GLN A 313 -6.81 8.36 27.32
C GLN A 313 -7.40 6.98 27.63
N ASP A 314 -6.56 5.95 27.73
CA ASP A 314 -7.00 4.60 28.09
C ASP A 314 -7.51 4.53 29.53
N LEU A 315 -6.92 5.30 30.45
CA LEU A 315 -7.41 5.41 31.82
C LEU A 315 -8.80 6.06 31.90
N VAL A 316 -9.01 7.16 31.16
CA VAL A 316 -10.31 7.84 31.07
C VAL A 316 -11.35 6.92 30.44
N TRP A 317 -10.99 6.17 29.40
CA TRP A 317 -11.89 5.18 28.78
C TRP A 317 -12.26 4.04 29.73
N LYS A 318 -11.32 3.54 30.52
CA LYS A 318 -11.54 2.46 31.49
C LYS A 318 -12.55 2.85 32.58
N PHE A 319 -12.43 4.06 33.13
CA PHE A 319 -13.33 4.57 34.18
C PHE A 319 -14.50 5.41 33.66
N ARG A 320 -14.87 5.26 32.39
CA ARG A 320 -15.93 6.04 31.72
C ARG A 320 -17.25 6.09 32.48
N TYR A 321 -17.70 4.97 33.07
CA TYR A 321 -18.95 4.91 33.84
C TYR A 321 -18.87 5.62 35.20
N TYR A 322 -17.68 5.71 35.81
CA TYR A 322 -17.50 6.48 37.04
C TYR A 322 -17.52 7.99 36.74
N LEU A 323 -16.89 8.37 35.61
CA LEU A 323 -16.78 9.76 35.18
C LEU A 323 -18.10 10.37 34.72
N THR A 324 -19.15 9.59 34.42
CA THR A 324 -20.48 10.14 34.06
C THR A 324 -21.08 11.04 35.15
N THR A 325 -20.61 10.92 36.38
CA THR A 325 -21.03 11.76 37.51
C THR A 325 -20.37 13.15 37.52
N GLN A 326 -19.24 13.31 36.82
CA GLN A 326 -18.43 14.53 36.78
C GLN A 326 -18.66 15.30 35.47
N GLU A 327 -19.20 16.52 35.54
CA GLU A 327 -19.52 17.31 34.34
C GLU A 327 -18.29 17.72 33.53
N LYS A 328 -17.23 18.17 34.21
CA LYS A 328 -15.96 18.63 33.59
C LYS A 328 -15.17 17.53 32.90
N ALA A 329 -15.47 16.26 33.20
CA ALA A 329 -14.81 15.12 32.57
C ALA A 329 -15.33 14.83 31.17
N LEU A 330 -16.50 15.35 30.78
CA LEU A 330 -17.14 15.02 29.51
C LEU A 330 -16.30 15.46 28.31
N THR A 331 -15.76 16.68 28.32
CA THR A 331 -14.94 17.17 27.19
C THR A 331 -13.65 16.37 27.04
N LYS A 332 -13.04 15.93 28.16
CA LYS A 332 -11.86 15.06 28.15
C LYS A 332 -12.18 13.67 27.62
N PHE A 333 -13.30 13.09 28.03
CA PHE A 333 -13.78 11.80 27.53
C PHE A 333 -14.03 11.86 26.02
N LEU A 334 -14.71 12.89 25.51
CA LEU A 334 -14.98 13.01 24.07
C LEU A 334 -13.71 13.19 23.23
N LYS A 335 -12.62 13.75 23.80
CA LYS A 335 -11.31 13.84 23.13
C LYS A 335 -10.56 12.50 23.09
N CYS A 336 -10.83 11.58 24.03
CA CYS A 336 -10.15 10.29 24.06
C CYS A 336 -10.79 9.24 23.13
N VAL A 337 -12.00 9.49 22.63
CA VAL A 337 -12.76 8.55 21.80
C VAL A 337 -12.23 8.52 20.37
N ASN A 338 -11.98 7.32 19.83
CA ASN A 338 -11.64 7.16 18.43
C ASN A 338 -12.92 7.10 17.57
N TRP A 339 -13.28 8.24 16.98
CA TRP A 339 -14.47 8.36 16.12
C TRP A 339 -14.41 7.56 14.81
N ALA A 340 -13.23 7.07 14.40
CA ALA A 340 -13.11 6.18 13.23
C ALA A 340 -13.62 4.76 13.52
N LEU A 341 -13.67 4.36 14.80
CA LEU A 341 -14.19 3.06 15.23
C LEU A 341 -15.69 3.19 15.56
N PRO A 342 -16.60 2.57 14.77
CA PRO A 342 -18.04 2.74 14.97
C PRO A 342 -18.54 2.20 16.31
N GLN A 343 -17.85 1.21 16.87
CA GLN A 343 -18.18 0.61 18.16
C GLN A 343 -17.92 1.57 19.33
N GLU A 344 -16.74 2.23 19.35
CA GLU A 344 -16.41 3.23 20.37
C GLU A 344 -17.34 4.44 20.24
N ALA A 345 -17.57 4.91 19.02
CA ALA A 345 -18.49 6.01 18.74
C ALA A 345 -19.91 5.73 19.28
N LYS A 346 -20.45 4.53 19.03
CA LYS A 346 -21.78 4.15 19.53
C LYS A 346 -21.85 4.18 21.06
N GLN A 347 -20.86 3.60 21.74
CA GLN A 347 -20.82 3.58 23.20
C GLN A 347 -20.67 5.00 23.80
N ALA A 348 -19.85 5.84 23.18
CA ALA A 348 -19.70 7.23 23.59
C ALA A 348 -21.02 8.01 23.48
N LEU A 349 -21.80 7.79 22.41
CA LEU A 349 -23.11 8.41 22.24
C LEU A 349 -24.15 7.89 23.25
N GLU A 350 -24.13 6.61 23.59
CA GLU A 350 -24.98 6.05 24.64
C GLU A 350 -24.66 6.64 26.02
N LEU A 351 -23.37 6.83 26.32
CA LEU A 351 -22.91 7.44 27.57
C LEU A 351 -23.21 8.94 27.63
N LEU A 352 -23.15 9.64 26.50
CA LEU A 352 -23.48 11.06 26.43
C LEU A 352 -24.91 11.34 26.95
N GLY A 353 -25.87 10.44 26.66
CA GLY A 353 -27.23 10.55 27.17
C GLY A 353 -27.40 10.27 28.66
N LYS A 354 -26.43 9.59 29.29
CA LYS A 354 -26.43 9.27 30.74
C LYS A 354 -25.54 10.20 31.55
N TRP A 355 -24.77 11.07 30.90
CA TRP A 355 -23.82 11.96 31.57
C TRP A 355 -24.55 13.06 32.33
N LYS A 356 -23.96 13.52 33.45
CA LYS A 356 -24.45 14.71 34.13
C LYS A 356 -24.46 15.90 33.16
N PRO A 357 -25.56 16.68 33.05
CA PRO A 357 -25.61 17.83 32.15
C PRO A 357 -24.48 18.81 32.45
N MET A 358 -23.79 19.26 31.40
CA MET A 358 -22.64 20.17 31.53
C MET A 358 -23.07 21.64 31.60
N ASP A 359 -22.21 22.51 32.11
CA ASP A 359 -22.46 23.95 32.13
C ASP A 359 -22.43 24.58 30.72
N VAL A 360 -23.10 25.73 30.58
CA VAL A 360 -23.21 26.43 29.30
C VAL A 360 -21.82 26.84 28.77
N GLU A 361 -20.94 27.31 29.64
CA GLU A 361 -19.57 27.74 29.30
C GLU A 361 -18.75 26.58 28.73
N ASP A 362 -18.76 25.43 29.39
CA ASP A 362 -18.03 24.23 28.96
C ASP A 362 -18.60 23.66 27.64
N SER A 363 -19.89 23.88 27.37
CA SER A 363 -20.54 23.43 26.13
C SER A 363 -19.99 24.14 24.88
N LEU A 364 -19.41 25.33 25.02
CA LEU A 364 -18.77 26.04 23.92
C LEU A 364 -17.53 25.30 23.40
N GLU A 365 -16.84 24.55 24.25
CA GLU A 365 -15.68 23.74 23.84
C GLU A 365 -16.08 22.65 22.83
N LEU A 366 -17.27 22.07 22.99
CA LEU A 366 -17.83 21.04 22.11
C LEU A 366 -18.17 21.56 20.70
N LEU A 367 -18.23 22.89 20.52
CA LEU A 367 -18.46 23.51 19.22
C LEU A 367 -17.18 23.83 18.44
N SER A 368 -16.00 23.57 19.03
CA SER A 368 -14.70 23.75 18.39
C SER A 368 -14.44 22.75 17.24
N SER A 369 -13.35 22.96 16.51
CA SER A 369 -12.93 22.09 15.39
C SER A 369 -12.55 20.67 15.81
N GLN A 370 -12.33 20.42 17.10
CA GLN A 370 -11.93 19.11 17.62
C GLN A 370 -13.09 18.11 17.59
N PHE A 371 -14.33 18.59 17.58
CA PHE A 371 -15.53 17.76 17.61
C PHE A 371 -16.34 17.92 16.33
N THR A 372 -16.18 16.95 15.45
CA THR A 372 -16.89 16.90 14.15
C THR A 372 -18.21 16.11 14.22
N ASN A 373 -18.43 15.33 15.29
CA ASN A 373 -19.60 14.46 15.38
C ASN A 373 -20.91 15.27 15.54
N PRO A 374 -21.91 15.09 14.66
CA PRO A 374 -23.16 15.87 14.70
C PRO A 374 -23.97 15.70 15.99
N THR A 375 -23.91 14.52 16.63
CA THR A 375 -24.68 14.26 17.86
C THR A 375 -24.09 14.98 19.06
N VAL A 376 -22.76 15.06 19.14
CA VAL A 376 -22.06 15.84 20.19
C VAL A 376 -22.37 17.33 20.03
N ARG A 377 -22.37 17.85 18.81
CA ARG A 377 -22.71 19.25 18.52
C ARG A 377 -24.17 19.56 18.86
N ARG A 378 -25.11 18.67 18.52
CA ARG A 378 -26.52 18.80 18.91
C ARG A 378 -26.72 18.82 20.42
N TYR A 379 -25.97 18.00 21.16
CA TYR A 379 -25.98 18.04 22.62
C TYR A 379 -25.52 19.41 23.15
N ALA A 380 -24.46 19.99 22.59
CA ALA A 380 -24.01 21.34 22.94
C ALA A 380 -25.10 22.40 22.67
N VAL A 381 -25.78 22.33 21.52
CA VAL A 381 -26.90 23.23 21.19
C VAL A 381 -28.08 23.06 22.16
N ALA A 382 -28.39 21.83 22.57
CA ALA A 382 -29.44 21.58 23.57
C ALA A 382 -29.09 22.17 24.95
N ARG A 383 -27.80 22.29 25.30
CA ARG A 383 -27.36 23.01 26.51
C ARG A 383 -27.46 24.52 26.33
N LEU A 384 -27.05 25.06 25.17
CA LEU A 384 -27.18 26.48 24.85
C LEU A 384 -28.63 26.97 24.83
N GLN A 385 -29.60 26.10 24.52
CA GLN A 385 -31.02 26.45 24.57
C GLN A 385 -31.51 26.87 25.96
N GLN A 386 -30.85 26.39 27.02
CA GLN A 386 -31.20 26.68 28.42
C GLN A 386 -30.60 28.00 28.91
N ALA A 387 -29.68 28.60 28.16
CA ALA A 387 -29.07 29.87 28.52
C ALA A 387 -30.04 31.05 28.28
N ASP A 388 -29.89 32.08 29.11
CA ASP A 388 -30.62 33.33 28.94
C ASP A 388 -30.04 34.14 27.77
N ASP A 389 -30.86 35.06 27.24
CA ASP A 389 -30.46 35.85 26.08
C ASP A 389 -29.27 36.79 26.37
N GLU A 390 -29.09 37.23 27.63
CA GLU A 390 -27.95 38.05 28.04
C GLU A 390 -26.64 37.26 27.99
N ASP A 391 -26.63 36.03 28.51
CA ASP A 391 -25.47 35.13 28.44
C ASP A 391 -25.15 34.78 26.98
N LEU A 392 -26.18 34.52 26.18
CA LEU A 392 -26.02 34.22 24.75
C LEU A 392 -25.37 35.40 24.00
N LEU A 393 -25.69 36.64 24.39
CA LEU A 393 -25.09 37.84 23.83
C LEU A 393 -23.58 37.91 24.11
N MET A 394 -23.15 37.52 25.32
CA MET A 394 -21.73 37.52 25.70
C MET A 394 -20.90 36.55 24.86
N TYR A 395 -21.48 35.41 24.46
CA TYR A 395 -20.82 34.38 23.67
C TYR A 395 -21.09 34.46 22.16
N LEU A 396 -21.84 35.48 21.71
CA LEU A 396 -22.34 35.55 20.33
C LEU A 396 -21.22 35.50 19.28
N LEU A 397 -20.09 36.17 19.54
CA LEU A 397 -18.94 36.14 18.65
C LEU A 397 -18.39 34.70 18.49
N GLN A 398 -18.21 34.00 19.61
CA GLN A 398 -17.70 32.63 19.65
C GLN A 398 -18.65 31.68 18.94
N LEU A 399 -19.96 31.88 19.09
CA LEU A 399 -20.99 31.08 18.42
C LEU A 399 -21.01 31.30 16.91
N VAL A 400 -20.85 32.56 16.46
CA VAL A 400 -20.70 32.87 15.03
C VAL A 400 -19.42 32.24 14.46
N GLN A 401 -18.32 32.24 15.22
CA GLN A 401 -17.08 31.56 14.81
C GLN A 401 -17.24 30.03 14.75
N ALA A 402 -18.04 29.45 15.65
CA ALA A 402 -18.31 28.02 15.66
C ALA A 402 -19.08 27.53 14.42
N LEU A 403 -19.86 28.40 13.76
CA LEU A 403 -20.60 28.07 12.52
C LEU A 403 -19.66 27.64 11.37
N LYS A 404 -18.40 28.11 11.36
CA LYS A 404 -17.40 27.70 10.36
C LYS A 404 -17.12 26.19 10.38
N TYR A 405 -17.32 25.55 11.53
CA TYR A 405 -17.01 24.14 11.75
C TYR A 405 -18.25 23.24 11.62
N GLU A 406 -19.42 23.81 11.27
CA GLU A 406 -20.59 23.00 10.97
C GLU A 406 -20.53 22.39 9.56
N ASN A 407 -21.13 21.22 9.41
CA ASN A 407 -21.25 20.55 8.14
C ASN A 407 -22.41 21.16 7.34
N PHE A 408 -22.08 21.88 6.27
CA PHE A 408 -23.06 22.57 5.42
C PHE A 408 -24.15 21.65 4.84
N ASN A 409 -23.82 20.38 4.57
CA ASN A 409 -24.78 19.42 4.02
C ASN A 409 -25.89 19.06 5.02
N ASP A 410 -25.57 18.99 6.31
CA ASP A 410 -26.53 18.71 7.37
C ASP A 410 -27.45 19.91 7.66
N ILE A 411 -26.96 21.14 7.42
CA ILE A 411 -27.75 22.37 7.51
C ILE A 411 -28.77 22.42 6.35
N GLN A 412 -28.34 22.10 5.13
CA GLN A 412 -29.20 22.13 3.94
C GLN A 412 -30.31 21.06 4.00
N GLY A 413 -30.02 19.87 4.54
CA GLY A 413 -31.02 18.80 4.69
C GLY A 413 -32.13 19.10 5.71
N GLY A 414 -31.94 20.06 6.62
CA GLY A 414 -32.95 20.50 7.59
C GLY A 414 -33.92 21.57 7.05
N LEU A 415 -33.62 22.16 5.88
CA LEU A 415 -34.42 23.22 5.25
C LEU A 415 -35.36 22.72 4.16
N GLU A 416 -35.25 21.45 3.75
CA GLU A 416 -36.12 20.83 2.73
C GLU A 416 -37.38 20.21 3.36
N PRO A 417 -38.59 20.77 3.13
CA PRO A 417 -39.84 20.19 3.61
C PRO A 417 -40.24 19.01 2.71
N GLY A 418 -39.66 17.82 2.90
CA GLY A 418 -40.06 16.68 2.07
C GLY A 418 -39.53 15.29 2.37
N SER A 419 -38.47 15.11 3.16
CA SER A 419 -37.94 13.76 3.40
C SER A 419 -38.55 13.15 4.67
N LYS A 420 -39.59 12.32 4.51
CA LYS A 420 -40.09 11.42 5.54
C LYS A 420 -38.92 10.58 6.06
N ARG A 421 -38.40 10.87 7.25
CA ARG A 421 -37.54 9.94 7.98
C ARG A 421 -38.44 8.91 8.65
N GLU A 422 -38.37 7.68 8.14
CA GLU A 422 -38.89 6.51 8.83
C GLU A 422 -38.31 6.45 10.24
N SER A 423 -39.20 6.06 11.13
CA SER A 423 -39.07 6.07 12.56
C SER A 423 -38.22 4.90 13.03
N GLN A 424 -37.11 5.21 13.70
CA GLN A 424 -36.61 4.38 14.79
C GLN A 424 -36.30 5.26 16.00
N GLY A 425 -37.20 5.18 16.99
CA GLY A 425 -36.86 5.20 18.40
C GLY A 425 -36.40 6.52 19.03
N GLY A 426 -37.37 7.36 19.38
CA GLY A 426 -37.45 8.05 20.68
C GLY A 426 -36.27 8.93 21.13
N LEU A 427 -36.35 10.22 20.80
CA LEU A 427 -35.98 11.37 21.63
C LEU A 427 -36.76 12.57 21.06
N GLY A 428 -37.48 13.32 21.91
CA GLY A 428 -38.53 14.26 21.53
C GLY A 428 -38.12 15.33 20.50
N GLU A 429 -39.12 15.80 19.75
CA GLU A 429 -39.07 16.73 18.60
C GLU A 429 -38.33 18.07 18.85
N SER A 430 -37.90 18.37 20.07
CA SER A 430 -37.08 19.54 20.41
C SER A 430 -35.56 19.35 20.19
N SER A 431 -35.11 18.12 19.88
CA SER A 431 -33.69 17.72 19.94
C SER A 431 -32.93 17.78 18.59
N THR A 432 -33.51 18.33 17.53
CA THR A 432 -32.95 18.25 16.16
C THR A 432 -32.37 19.55 15.62
N LEU A 433 -32.31 20.62 16.42
CA LEU A 433 -31.86 21.93 15.97
C LEU A 433 -30.33 21.99 15.85
N ASN A 434 -29.84 22.36 14.66
CA ASN A 434 -28.44 22.70 14.41
C ASN A 434 -28.12 24.09 14.99
N LEU A 435 -26.84 24.45 15.17
CA LEU A 435 -26.46 25.74 15.78
C LEU A 435 -26.99 26.92 14.95
N CYS A 436 -26.89 26.83 13.62
CA CYS A 436 -27.43 27.83 12.71
C CYS A 436 -28.94 28.08 12.92
N THR A 437 -29.74 27.02 12.91
CA THR A 437 -31.20 27.11 13.10
C THR A 437 -31.57 27.62 14.49
N PHE A 438 -30.80 27.23 15.51
CA PHE A 438 -30.99 27.72 16.88
C PHE A 438 -30.75 29.23 16.99
N LEU A 439 -29.63 29.74 16.46
CA LEU A 439 -29.30 31.16 16.50
C LEU A 439 -30.34 31.99 15.73
N ILE A 440 -30.80 31.52 14.57
CA ILE A 440 -31.87 32.18 13.80
C ILE A 440 -33.18 32.21 14.59
N SER A 441 -33.61 31.08 15.17
CA SER A 441 -34.85 31.00 15.94
C SER A 441 -34.87 31.92 17.15
N ARG A 442 -33.73 32.05 17.85
CA ARG A 442 -33.56 32.99 18.97
C ARG A 442 -33.49 34.44 18.50
N ALA A 443 -32.77 34.73 17.42
CA ALA A 443 -32.70 36.07 16.83
C ALA A 443 -34.09 36.59 16.40
N CYS A 444 -34.96 35.74 15.84
CA CYS A 444 -36.33 36.14 15.49
C CYS A 444 -37.17 36.58 16.69
N LYS A 445 -36.81 36.17 17.92
CA LYS A 445 -37.55 36.51 19.15
C LYS A 445 -36.97 37.72 19.88
N ASN A 446 -35.71 38.07 19.65
CA ASN A 446 -35.01 39.13 20.35
C ASN A 446 -34.33 40.09 19.36
N SER A 447 -34.86 41.32 19.27
CA SER A 447 -34.39 42.35 18.33
C SER A 447 -32.94 42.78 18.59
N THR A 448 -32.51 42.82 19.85
CA THR A 448 -31.13 43.15 20.21
C THR A 448 -30.17 42.09 19.68
N LEU A 449 -30.48 40.82 19.91
CA LEU A 449 -29.66 39.70 19.42
C LEU A 449 -29.64 39.63 17.89
N ALA A 450 -30.77 39.90 17.23
CA ALA A 450 -30.85 39.99 15.78
C ALA A 450 -29.94 41.10 15.21
N ASN A 451 -29.94 42.29 15.82
CA ASN A 451 -29.09 43.40 15.39
C ASN A 451 -27.61 43.07 15.51
N TYR A 452 -27.18 42.47 16.63
CA TYR A 452 -25.78 42.07 16.81
C TYR A 452 -25.38 40.92 15.88
N LEU A 453 -26.26 39.93 15.68
CA LEU A 453 -26.03 38.82 14.74
C LEU A 453 -25.88 39.34 13.30
N TYR A 454 -26.73 40.28 12.89
CA TYR A 454 -26.65 40.95 11.59
C TYR A 454 -25.32 41.71 11.44
N CYS A 455 -24.96 42.56 12.41
CA CYS A 455 -23.69 43.29 12.41
C CYS A 455 -22.47 42.36 12.32
N LEU A 456 -22.47 41.24 13.07
CA LEU A 456 -21.39 40.24 13.03
C LEU A 456 -21.33 39.51 11.70
N SER A 457 -22.47 39.21 11.06
CA SER A 457 -22.51 38.58 9.74
C SER A 457 -21.89 39.48 8.66
N VAL A 458 -22.14 40.79 8.73
CA VAL A 458 -21.60 41.80 7.81
C VAL A 458 -20.09 42.01 8.05
N HIS A 459 -19.65 42.11 9.31
CA HIS A 459 -18.24 42.32 9.63
C HIS A 459 -17.37 41.07 9.42
N CYS A 460 -17.89 39.86 9.66
CA CYS A 460 -17.16 38.62 9.39
C CYS A 460 -16.92 38.43 7.88
N HIS A 461 -17.78 38.98 7.00
CA HIS A 461 -17.56 38.94 5.55
C HIS A 461 -16.24 39.61 5.09
N ILE A 462 -15.66 40.50 5.92
CA ILE A 462 -14.40 41.21 5.65
C ILE A 462 -13.16 40.43 6.15
N LEU A 463 -13.32 39.51 7.11
CA LEU A 463 -12.21 38.72 7.68
C LEU A 463 -12.02 37.32 7.05
N PHE A 464 -12.98 36.82 6.26
CA PHE A 464 -12.98 35.44 5.75
C PHE A 464 -12.87 35.35 4.22
N LEU A 465 -11.67 35.67 3.68
CA LEU A 465 -11.27 35.21 2.35
C LEU A 465 -10.85 33.73 2.41
N SER A 466 -11.85 32.84 2.39
CA SER A 466 -11.68 31.46 1.93
C SER A 466 -12.96 31.02 1.20
N PRO A 467 -12.86 30.40 0.00
CA PRO A 467 -13.93 30.41 -1.00
C PRO A 467 -15.16 29.52 -0.71
N SER A 468 -15.36 29.03 0.52
CA SER A 468 -16.41 28.04 0.85
C SER A 468 -17.60 28.56 1.67
N VAL A 469 -17.62 29.80 2.14
CA VAL A 469 -18.65 30.24 3.11
C VAL A 469 -19.71 31.13 2.45
N ARG A 470 -20.75 30.52 1.85
CA ARG A 470 -22.01 31.19 1.42
C ARG A 470 -23.05 31.20 2.56
N VAL A 471 -22.69 31.69 3.75
CA VAL A 471 -23.63 31.78 4.88
C VAL A 471 -24.61 32.95 4.72
N THR A 472 -24.24 33.99 3.97
CA THR A 472 -25.08 35.18 3.71
C THR A 472 -26.34 34.93 2.88
N ARG A 473 -26.45 33.79 2.17
CA ARG A 473 -27.68 33.47 1.41
C ARG A 473 -28.82 32.91 2.26
N MET A 474 -28.59 32.53 3.52
CA MET A 474 -29.62 32.00 4.42
C MET A 474 -30.16 33.01 5.44
N LEU A 475 -29.47 34.14 5.63
CA LEU A 475 -29.85 35.18 6.60
C LEU A 475 -30.51 36.40 5.94
N GLY A 476 -30.72 36.37 4.62
CA GLY A 476 -31.32 37.45 3.83
C GLY A 476 -32.77 37.17 3.49
#